data_AF-A0A2S7N3Y3-F1
#
_entry.id   AF-A0A2S7N3Y3-F1
#
_cell.length_a   1.000
_cell.length_b   1.000
_cell.length_c   1.000
_cell.angle_alpha   90.00
_cell.angle_beta   90.00
_cell.angle_gamma   90.00
#
_symmetry.space_group_name_H-M   'P 1'
#
loop_
_entity.id
_entity.type
_entity.pdbx_description
1 polymer ?
#
loop_
_entity_poly.entity_id
_entity_poly.type
_entity_poly.pdbx_seq_one_letter_code
_entity_poly.pdbx_strand_id
1 'polypeptide(L)' 'MSDYAQYVDERKQINSFLAQGFTIQRVVENLDGAYVEFTKGEDDGAAYEKHILHITNPDARKYFSVKLIESQAQSKTLQK' A
#
# COMPACT_ATOMS: atom_id res chain seq x y z
N MET A 1 -1.97 16.04 -18.18
CA MET A 1 -1.83 14.56 -18.13
C MET A 1 -3.13 14.01 -17.58
N SER A 2 -3.66 12.93 -18.14
CA SER A 2 -5.00 12.42 -17.78
C SER A 2 -4.98 11.78 -16.39
N ASP A 3 -5.98 12.10 -15.56
CA ASP A 3 -6.15 11.53 -14.21
C ASP A 3 -6.12 9.99 -14.21
N TYR A 4 -6.58 9.37 -15.29
CA TYR A 4 -6.54 7.92 -15.48
C TYR A 4 -5.11 7.36 -15.55
N ALA A 5 -4.18 8.08 -16.18
CA ALA A 5 -2.79 7.63 -16.26
C ALA A 5 -2.14 7.63 -14.87
N GLN A 6 -2.40 8.66 -14.06
CA GLN A 6 -1.94 8.72 -12.68
C GLN A 6 -2.50 7.55 -11.85
N TYR A 7 -3.79 7.25 -11.98
CA TYR A 7 -4.40 6.08 -11.35
C TYR A 7 -3.69 4.77 -11.73
N VAL A 8 -3.41 4.56 -13.01
CA VAL A 8 -2.76 3.33 -13.50
C VAL A 8 -1.35 3.21 -12.94
N ASP A 9 -0.60 4.32 -12.87
CA ASP A 9 0.77 4.33 -12.34
C ASP A 9 0.80 4.12 -10.82
N GLU A 10 -0.08 4.78 -10.07
CA GLU A 10 -0.23 4.57 -8.62
C GLU A 10 -0.63 3.11 -8.32
N ARG A 11 -1.59 2.56 -9.06
CA ARG A 11 -2.01 1.16 -8.93
C ARG A 11 -0.88 0.18 -9.22
N LYS A 12 -0.07 0.46 -10.24
CA LYS A 12 1.12 -0.37 -10.56
C LYS A 12 2.15 -0.31 -9.45
N GLN A 13 2.40 0.85 -8.86
CA GLN A 13 3.33 0.99 -7.74
C GLN A 13 2.87 0.18 -6.52
N ILE A 14 1.60 0.29 -6.13
CA ILE A 14 1.03 -0.51 -5.03
C ILE A 14 1.23 -2.01 -5.29
N ASN A 15 0.87 -2.48 -6.49
CA ASN A 15 1.03 -3.90 -6.83
C ASN A 15 2.50 -4.32 -6.85
N SER A 16 3.41 -3.45 -7.30
CA SER A 16 4.85 -3.72 -7.26
C SER A 16 5.36 -3.91 -5.84
N PHE A 17 4.97 -3.04 -4.90
CA PHE A 17 5.34 -3.18 -3.48
C PHE A 17 4.76 -4.46 -2.87
N LEU A 18 3.47 -4.74 -3.11
CA LEU A 18 2.84 -5.98 -2.63
C LEU A 18 3.53 -7.24 -3.20
N ALA A 19 3.87 -7.24 -4.50
CA ALA A 19 4.56 -8.36 -5.15
C ALA A 19 6.00 -8.53 -4.64
N GLN A 20 6.67 -7.45 -4.25
CA GLN A 20 7.99 -7.48 -3.65
C GLN A 20 7.98 -7.98 -2.18
N GLY A 21 6.80 -8.22 -1.61
CA GLY A 21 6.64 -8.69 -0.22
C GLY A 21 6.60 -7.55 0.80
N PHE A 22 6.36 -6.31 0.37
CA PHE A 22 6.08 -5.22 1.30
C PHE A 22 4.67 -5.34 1.84
N THR A 23 4.52 -5.08 3.13
CA THR A 23 3.24 -4.98 3.82
C THR A 23 2.92 -3.52 4.10
N ILE A 24 1.63 -3.18 4.07
CA ILE A 24 1.18 -1.84 4.46
C ILE A 24 1.20 -1.79 5.99
N GLN A 25 2.09 -0.97 6.54
CA GLN A 25 2.19 -0.77 7.99
C GLN A 25 1.29 0.37 8.48
N ARG A 26 1.21 1.46 7.69
CA ARG A 26 0.46 2.65 8.07
C ARG A 26 -0.13 3.33 6.85
N VAL A 27 -1.30 3.95 7.02
CA VAL A 27 -1.90 4.83 6.03
C VAL A 27 -2.24 6.16 6.69
N VAL A 28 -1.89 7.26 6.03
CA VAL A 28 -2.20 8.63 6.46
C VAL A 28 -2.96 9.34 5.36
N GLU A 29 -4.25 9.57 5.56
CA GLU A 29 -5.08 10.31 4.62
C GLU A 29 -5.10 11.80 4.96
N ASN A 30 -4.90 12.63 3.94
CA ASN A 30 -4.91 14.09 4.00
C ASN A 30 -5.84 14.67 2.90
N LEU A 31 -6.09 15.98 2.95
CA LEU A 31 -6.94 16.65 1.96
C LEU A 31 -6.36 16.55 0.53
N ASP A 32 -5.05 16.48 0.41
CA ASP A 32 -4.34 16.40 -0.87
C ASP A 32 -4.20 14.97 -1.42
N GLY A 33 -4.52 13.93 -0.63
CA GLY A 33 -4.22 12.55 -1.01
C GLY A 33 -4.15 11.57 0.16
N ALA A 34 -3.60 10.39 -0.11
CA ALA A 34 -3.32 9.36 0.89
C ALA A 34 -1.85 8.95 0.83
N TYR A 35 -1.19 8.89 1.97
CA TYR A 35 0.18 8.41 2.11
C TYR A 35 0.13 6.99 2.67
N VAL A 36 0.57 6.03 1.87
CA VAL A 36 0.63 4.62 2.26
C VAL A 36 2.07 4.27 2.58
N GLU A 37 2.35 3.92 3.83
CA GLU A 37 3.64 3.44 4.29
C GLU A 37 3.73 1.93 4.12
N PHE A 38 4.65 1.51 3.27
CA PHE A 38 5.02 0.14 2.99
C PHE A 38 6.31 -0.20 3.71
N THR A 39 6.36 -1.37 4.33
CA THR A 39 7.53 -1.85 5.04
C THR A 39 7.83 -3.28 4.64
N LYS A 40 9.11 -3.60 4.51
CA LYS A 40 9.57 -4.96 4.25
C LYS A 40 10.73 -5.27 5.19
N GLY A 41 10.58 -6.39 5.89
CA GLY A 41 11.56 -6.88 6.86
C GLY A 41 11.13 -6.60 8.30
N GLU A 42 10.83 -7.67 9.01
CA GLU A 42 10.76 -7.72 10.46
C GLU A 42 10.91 -9.21 10.83
N ASP A 43 12.15 -9.69 11.00
CA ASP A 43 12.46 -10.78 11.95
C ASP A 43 13.95 -11.23 12.03
N ASP A 44 14.87 -10.90 11.11
CA ASP A 44 16.22 -11.51 11.24
C ASP A 44 17.36 -10.75 10.52
N GLY A 45 17.72 -9.55 11.01
CA GLY A 45 18.95 -8.83 10.59
C GLY A 45 18.96 -8.25 9.16
N ALA A 46 17.88 -8.38 8.39
CA ALA A 46 17.71 -7.73 7.10
C ALA A 46 17.40 -6.23 7.27
N ALA A 47 17.93 -5.39 6.37
CA ALA A 47 17.69 -3.95 6.37
C ALA A 47 16.17 -3.68 6.31
N TYR A 48 15.67 -2.92 7.30
CA TYR A 48 14.29 -2.46 7.33
C TYR A 48 14.07 -1.47 6.17
N GLU A 49 13.34 -1.89 5.15
CA GLU A 49 13.02 -1.05 3.99
C GLU A 49 11.64 -0.43 4.18
N LYS A 50 11.61 0.90 4.29
CA LYS A 50 10.38 1.69 4.38
C LYS A 50 10.20 2.55 3.14
N HIS A 51 9.05 2.42 2.50
CA HIS A 51 8.65 3.22 1.35
C HIS A 51 7.32 3.93 1.62
N ILE A 52 7.22 5.19 1.23
CA ILE A 52 5.99 5.96 1.35
C ILE A 52 5.49 6.27 -0.05
N LEU A 53 4.28 5.84 -0.36
CA LEU A 53 3.61 6.12 -1.62
C LEU A 53 2.55 7.19 -1.41
N HIS A 54 2.66 8.32 -2.11
CA HIS A 54 1.64 9.36 -2.12
C HIS A 54 0.66 9.09 -3.27
N ILE A 55 -0.60 8.86 -2.90
CA ILE A 55 -1.72 8.60 -3.79
C ILE A 55 -2.60 9.83 -3.80
N THR A 56 -2.67 10.51 -4.94
CA THR A 56 -3.51 11.70 -5.10
C THR A 56 -4.87 11.35 -5.68
N ASN A 57 -4.94 10.29 -6.51
CA ASN A 57 -6.14 9.93 -7.25
C ASN A 57 -7.23 9.27 -6.35
N PRO A 58 -8.49 9.74 -6.38
CA PRO A 58 -9.60 9.15 -5.62
C PRO A 58 -9.87 7.68 -5.91
N ASP A 59 -9.72 7.21 -7.15
CA ASP A 59 -9.97 5.81 -7.50
C ASP A 59 -8.85 4.89 -7.02
N ALA A 60 -7.62 5.39 -6.95
CA ALA A 60 -6.52 4.66 -6.32
C ALA A 60 -6.76 4.52 -4.80
N ARG A 61 -7.46 5.49 -4.17
CA ARG A 61 -7.85 5.39 -2.76
C ARG A 61 -8.77 4.21 -2.48
N LYS A 62 -9.78 4.00 -3.33
CA LYS A 62 -10.67 2.83 -3.24
C LYS A 62 -9.88 1.53 -3.41
N TYR A 63 -8.93 1.52 -4.34
CA TYR A 63 -8.13 0.32 -4.62
C TYR A 63 -7.24 -0.09 -3.44
N PHE A 64 -6.45 0.85 -2.88
CA PHE A 64 -5.60 0.51 -1.74
C PHE A 64 -6.42 0.14 -0.50
N SER A 65 -7.58 0.78 -0.29
CA SER A 65 -8.46 0.49 0.84
C SER A 65 -8.93 -0.97 0.83
N VAL A 66 -9.32 -1.47 -0.34
CA VAL A 66 -9.68 -2.89 -0.52
C VAL A 66 -8.47 -3.78 -0.24
N LYS A 67 -7.29 -3.45 -0.77
CA LYS A 67 -6.06 -4.23 -0.56
C LYS A 67 -5.64 -4.30 0.91
N LEU A 68 -5.79 -3.20 1.64
CA LEU A 68 -5.52 -3.12 3.08
C LEU A 68 -6.46 -4.03 3.88
N ILE A 69 -7.75 -4.04 3.53
CA ILE A 69 -8.75 -4.92 4.17
C ILE A 69 -8.44 -6.39 3.86
N GLU A 70 -8.08 -6.70 2.61
CA GLU A 70 -7.65 -8.04 2.20
C GLU A 70 -6.43 -8.52 3.00
N SER A 71 -5.40 -7.68 3.16
CA SER A 71 -4.21 -8.05 3.93
C SER A 71 -4.52 -8.28 5.41
N GLN A 72 -5.39 -7.47 6.02
CA GLN A 72 -5.81 -7.66 7.41
C GLN A 72 -6.68 -8.90 7.60
N ALA A 73 -7.54 -9.21 6.63
CA ALA A 73 -8.38 -10.40 6.66
C ALA A 73 -7.53 -11.68 6.61
N GLN A 74 -6.49 -11.72 5.75
CA GLN A 74 -5.57 -12.85 5.68
C GLN A 74 -4.78 -13.05 6.98
N SER A 75 -4.31 -11.97 7.62
CA SER A 75 -3.62 -12.07 8.92
C SER A 75 -4.52 -12.58 10.05
N LYS A 76 -5.83 -12.34 10.00
CA LYS A 76 -6.79 -12.85 11.00
C LYS A 76 -7.19 -14.31 10.80
N THR A 77 -7.10 -14.84 9.58
CA THR A 77 -7.49 -16.24 9.30
C THR A 77 -6.49 -17.26 9.87
N LEU A 78 -5.24 -16.88 10.16
CA LEU A 78 -4.24 -17.76 10.79
C LEU A 78 -4.32 -17.84 12.33
N GLN A 79 -5.29 -17.20 12.99
CA GLN A 79 -5.46 -17.26 14.46
C GLN A 79 -6.65 -18.12 14.93
N LYS A 80 -7.15 -19.06 14.11
CA LYS A 80 -8.22 -19.99 14.51
C LYS A 80 -7.80 -21.45 14.40
#